data_AF-A0A957TYD3-F1
#
_entry.id   AF-A0A957TYD3-F1
#
_cell.length_a   1.000
_cell.length_b   1.000
_cell.length_c   1.000
_cell.angle_alpha   90.00
_cell.angle_beta   90.00
_cell.angle_gamma   90.00
#
_symmetry.space_group_name_H-M   'P 1'
#
loop_
_entity.id
_entity.type
_entity.pdbx_description
1 polymer ?
#
loop_
_entity_poly.entity_id
_entity_poly.type
_entity_poly.pdbx_seq_one_letter_code
_entity_poly.pdbx_strand_id
1 'polypeptide(L)'
;IGYITGKERLNLDQVWPTLNRLATTYLIHIDGNSEAGGKDFYRWQALPAVARHLAESPMYAFHYLKKWQRKANRDALSTAKAELYLRYYHYLENGDKNAMTHAQTLTTLYRQFYRTRGAKSHAIVRPLSIAAEALLDADRRLFESQDALVEAVHGRLYVRIRQLFRENLAFPPGGSKLEEQNDAITEFARYFVDEVFFGAFRGDVAALRGKQLNLLKNACEVLYRTADAAYWRERKAAGEPVDADLEAALTDE
;
A
#
# COMPACT_ATOMS: atom_id res chain seq x y z
N ILE A 1 36.13 -8.15 -6.66
CA ILE A 1 35.18 -9.04 -7.38
C ILE A 1 35.89 -10.17 -8.13
N GLY A 2 36.96 -9.91 -8.91
CA GLY A 2 37.69 -10.96 -9.65
C GLY A 2 38.26 -12.09 -8.77
N TYR A 3 38.67 -11.79 -7.54
CA TYR A 3 39.06 -12.80 -6.55
C TYR A 3 37.91 -13.73 -6.09
N ILE A 4 36.66 -13.26 -6.17
CA ILE A 4 35.46 -13.99 -5.73
C ILE A 4 34.85 -14.74 -6.92
N THR A 5 34.87 -14.14 -8.10
CA THR A 5 34.17 -14.64 -9.28
C THR A 5 35.08 -15.35 -10.29
N GLY A 6 36.40 -15.29 -10.08
CA GLY A 6 37.41 -15.88 -10.98
C GLY A 6 37.44 -15.27 -12.37
N LYS A 7 36.77 -14.14 -12.60
CA LYS A 7 36.65 -13.47 -13.90
C LYS A 7 37.24 -12.07 -13.85
N GLU A 8 38.01 -11.72 -14.88
CA GLU A 8 38.63 -10.40 -15.05
C GLU A 8 37.59 -9.31 -15.35
N ARG A 9 36.48 -9.67 -16.02
CA ARG A 9 35.36 -8.78 -16.33
C ARG A 9 34.03 -9.47 -16.03
N LEU A 10 33.10 -8.70 -15.47
CA LEU A 10 31.75 -9.14 -15.11
C LEU A 10 30.74 -8.25 -15.79
N ASN A 11 29.76 -8.86 -16.46
CA ASN A 11 28.62 -8.12 -16.99
C ASN A 11 27.72 -7.72 -15.82
N LEU A 12 27.77 -6.44 -15.44
CA LEU A 12 26.97 -5.91 -14.33
C LEU A 12 25.48 -5.96 -14.64
N ASP A 13 25.06 -5.78 -15.89
CA ASP A 13 23.64 -5.80 -16.26
C ASP A 13 22.99 -7.18 -16.02
N GLN A 14 23.79 -8.25 -16.09
CA GLN A 14 23.32 -9.61 -15.81
C GLN A 14 23.29 -9.93 -14.31
N VAL A 15 24.22 -9.38 -13.53
CA VAL A 15 24.42 -9.79 -12.12
C VAL A 15 23.76 -8.83 -11.14
N TRP A 16 23.64 -7.57 -11.51
CA TRP A 16 23.05 -6.51 -10.68
C TRP A 16 21.60 -6.78 -10.27
N PRO A 17 20.68 -7.18 -11.18
CA PRO A 17 19.30 -7.45 -10.79
C PRO A 17 19.19 -8.61 -9.80
N THR A 18 19.97 -9.68 -10.02
CA THR A 18 20.02 -10.84 -9.12
C THR A 18 20.57 -10.49 -7.74
N LEU A 19 21.66 -9.71 -7.69
CA LEU A 19 22.24 -9.26 -6.41
C LEU A 19 21.28 -8.35 -5.65
N ASN A 20 20.60 -7.41 -6.33
CA ASN A 20 19.60 -6.55 -5.70
C ASN A 20 18.45 -7.36 -5.11
N ARG A 21 17.89 -8.30 -5.88
CA ARG A 21 16.82 -9.18 -5.38
C ARG A 21 17.27 -10.02 -4.20
N LEU A 22 18.47 -10.57 -4.25
CA LEU A 22 19.05 -11.36 -3.16
C LEU A 22 19.25 -10.50 -1.90
N ALA A 23 20.00 -9.41 -2.01
CA ALA A 23 20.29 -8.50 -0.89
C ALA A 23 19.00 -7.96 -0.27
N THR A 24 18.05 -7.50 -1.10
CA THR A 24 16.76 -7.00 -0.63
C THR A 24 15.95 -8.08 0.11
N THR A 25 15.95 -9.31 -0.39
CA THR A 25 15.31 -10.45 0.29
C THR A 25 15.91 -10.68 1.67
N TYR A 26 17.24 -10.62 1.80
CA TYR A 26 17.93 -10.73 3.09
C TYR A 26 17.58 -9.57 4.02
N LEU A 27 17.54 -8.33 3.53
CA LEU A 27 17.20 -7.16 4.34
C LEU A 27 15.76 -7.23 4.86
N ILE A 28 14.80 -7.59 4.00
CA ILE A 28 13.40 -7.81 4.39
C ILE A 28 13.29 -8.95 5.42
N HIS A 29 14.06 -10.04 5.23
CA HIS A 29 14.06 -11.15 6.16
C HIS A 29 14.53 -10.72 7.55
N ILE A 30 15.70 -10.07 7.61
CA ILE A 30 16.29 -9.59 8.88
C ILE A 30 15.33 -8.62 9.56
N ASP A 31 14.80 -7.63 8.85
CA ASP A 31 13.91 -6.62 9.44
C ASP A 31 12.57 -7.22 9.91
N GLY A 32 11.94 -8.07 9.10
CA GLY A 32 10.61 -8.63 9.40
C GLY A 32 10.60 -9.84 10.33
N ASN A 33 11.72 -10.53 10.51
CA ASN A 33 11.77 -11.79 11.27
C ASN A 33 12.74 -11.78 12.45
N SER A 34 13.75 -10.90 12.49
CA SER A 34 14.74 -10.95 13.58
C SER A 34 14.13 -10.63 14.94
N GLU A 35 14.61 -11.27 16.00
CA GLU A 35 14.11 -11.18 17.37
C GLU A 35 15.22 -10.82 18.36
N ALA A 36 15.16 -9.59 18.89
CA ALA A 36 16.11 -9.13 19.88
C ALA A 36 16.06 -10.00 21.16
N GLY A 37 17.23 -10.44 21.62
CA GLY A 37 17.39 -11.23 22.84
C GLY A 37 17.13 -12.74 22.71
N GLY A 38 16.80 -13.25 21.52
CA GLY A 38 16.60 -14.68 21.28
C GLY A 38 17.89 -15.44 20.94
N LYS A 39 17.96 -16.74 21.28
CA LYS A 39 19.06 -17.65 20.87
C LYS A 39 19.19 -17.80 19.35
N ASP A 40 18.11 -17.51 18.62
CA ASP A 40 18.05 -17.54 17.16
C ASP A 40 17.60 -16.16 16.64
N PHE A 41 18.46 -15.17 16.84
CA PHE A 41 18.17 -13.77 16.56
C PHE A 41 17.68 -13.54 15.13
N TYR A 42 18.27 -14.20 14.13
CA TYR A 42 17.95 -13.97 12.71
C TYR A 42 16.86 -14.90 12.16
N ARG A 43 16.58 -16.04 12.80
CA ARG A 43 15.55 -17.00 12.37
C ARG A 43 15.68 -17.47 10.92
N TRP A 44 16.88 -17.88 10.53
CA TRP A 44 17.23 -18.26 9.16
C TRP A 44 16.32 -19.34 8.53
N GLN A 45 15.72 -20.20 9.35
CA GLN A 45 14.70 -21.18 8.94
C GLN A 45 13.45 -20.56 8.30
N ALA A 46 13.18 -19.27 8.52
CA ALA A 46 12.07 -18.55 7.89
C ALA A 46 12.43 -17.97 6.52
N LEU A 47 13.73 -17.86 6.18
CA LEU A 47 14.20 -17.27 4.93
C LEU A 47 13.62 -17.96 3.67
N PRO A 48 13.50 -19.30 3.58
CA PRO A 48 12.89 -19.95 2.42
C PRO A 48 11.43 -19.53 2.17
N ALA A 49 10.66 -19.27 3.23
CA ALA A 49 9.29 -18.78 3.09
C ALA A 49 9.25 -17.33 2.61
N VAL A 50 10.17 -16.47 3.09
CA VAL A 50 10.34 -15.10 2.60
C VAL A 50 10.68 -15.10 1.12
N ALA A 51 11.66 -15.90 0.72
CA ALA A 51 12.08 -16.01 -0.68
C ALA A 51 10.92 -16.47 -1.58
N ARG A 52 10.14 -17.47 -1.16
CA ARG A 52 8.97 -17.95 -1.92
C ARG A 52 7.92 -16.86 -2.08
N HIS A 53 7.58 -16.14 -1.01
CA HIS A 53 6.60 -15.06 -1.06
C HIS A 53 7.05 -13.92 -1.99
N LEU A 54 8.32 -13.48 -1.89
CA LEU A 54 8.84 -12.40 -2.75
C LEU A 54 9.03 -12.85 -4.22
N ALA A 55 9.18 -14.14 -4.47
CA ALA A 55 9.15 -14.71 -5.81
C ALA A 55 7.72 -14.77 -6.39
N GLU A 56 6.72 -15.06 -5.55
CA GLU A 56 5.30 -15.04 -5.94
C GLU A 56 4.82 -13.62 -6.25
N SER A 57 5.17 -12.65 -5.40
CA SER A 57 4.93 -11.24 -5.65
C SER A 57 5.84 -10.35 -4.77
N PRO A 58 6.48 -9.32 -5.30
CA PRO A 58 7.23 -8.40 -4.46
C PRO A 58 6.35 -7.53 -3.54
N MET A 59 5.02 -7.51 -3.72
CA MET A 59 4.10 -6.88 -2.75
C MET A 59 4.17 -7.50 -1.35
N TYR A 60 4.67 -8.74 -1.24
CA TYR A 60 4.94 -9.37 0.05
C TYR A 60 5.99 -8.62 0.88
N ALA A 61 6.82 -7.75 0.28
CA ALA A 61 7.67 -6.84 1.03
C ALA A 61 6.86 -6.04 2.06
N PHE A 62 5.68 -5.54 1.67
CA PHE A 62 4.80 -4.78 2.56
C PHE A 62 4.11 -5.67 3.61
N HIS A 63 3.84 -6.94 3.29
CA HIS A 63 3.39 -7.90 4.31
C HIS A 63 4.44 -8.07 5.42
N TYR A 64 5.72 -8.17 5.06
CA TYR A 64 6.82 -8.24 6.02
C TYR A 64 7.02 -6.93 6.78
N LEU A 65 6.79 -5.78 6.14
CA LEU A 65 6.76 -4.49 6.84
C LEU A 65 5.68 -4.45 7.92
N LYS A 66 4.45 -4.93 7.63
CA LYS A 66 3.40 -5.03 8.66
C LYS A 66 3.79 -5.99 9.78
N LYS A 67 4.52 -7.06 9.47
CA LYS A 67 5.04 -7.99 10.48
C LYS A 67 6.05 -7.29 11.39
N TRP A 68 6.99 -6.52 10.83
CA TRP A 68 7.90 -5.68 11.58
C TRP A 68 7.15 -4.66 12.44
N GLN A 69 6.19 -3.93 11.87
CA GLN A 69 5.42 -2.90 12.58
C GLN A 69 4.73 -3.47 13.83
N ARG A 70 4.05 -4.62 13.71
CA ARG A 70 3.40 -5.29 14.84
C ARG A 70 4.40 -5.69 15.91
N LYS A 71 5.57 -6.19 15.52
CA LYS A 71 6.64 -6.58 16.44
C LYS A 71 7.24 -5.38 17.17
N ALA A 72 7.37 -4.26 16.47
CA ALA A 72 7.84 -2.99 17.02
C ALA A 72 6.79 -2.27 17.88
N ASN A 73 5.58 -2.84 18.04
CA ASN A 73 4.45 -2.25 18.77
C ASN A 73 4.14 -0.81 18.32
N ARG A 74 4.21 -0.55 17.01
CA ARG A 74 3.95 0.77 16.41
C ARG A 74 2.55 0.83 15.81
N ASP A 75 1.74 1.80 16.24
CA ASP A 75 0.37 2.01 15.75
C ASP A 75 0.31 2.50 14.29
N ALA A 76 1.35 3.22 13.86
CA ALA A 76 1.48 3.76 12.52
C ALA A 76 2.82 3.39 11.89
N LEU A 77 2.84 3.37 10.56
CA LEU A 77 4.06 3.17 9.80
C LEU A 77 4.83 4.50 9.69
N SER A 78 6.09 4.52 10.13
CA SER A 78 6.95 5.70 9.95
C SER A 78 7.23 5.95 8.47
N THR A 79 7.36 7.22 8.10
CA THR A 79 7.60 7.64 6.72
C THR A 79 8.89 7.04 6.17
N ALA A 80 9.96 7.05 6.97
CA ALA A 80 11.25 6.48 6.59
C ALA A 80 11.16 4.98 6.26
N LYS A 81 10.38 4.21 7.03
CA LYS A 81 10.15 2.79 6.77
C LYS A 81 9.28 2.54 5.54
N ALA A 82 8.24 3.37 5.33
CA ALA A 82 7.43 3.31 4.11
C ALA A 82 8.29 3.54 2.85
N GLU A 83 9.10 4.61 2.84
CA GLU A 83 10.00 4.94 1.73
C GLU A 83 11.08 3.87 1.53
N LEU A 84 11.64 3.30 2.61
CA LEU A 84 12.60 2.20 2.53
C LEU A 84 12.00 0.97 1.85
N TYR A 85 10.80 0.55 2.26
CA TYR A 85 10.17 -0.63 1.68
C TYR A 85 9.63 -0.39 0.27
N LEU A 86 9.28 0.84 -0.09
CA LEU A 86 9.00 1.21 -1.47
C LEU A 86 10.24 1.05 -2.35
N ARG A 87 11.43 1.46 -1.86
CA ARG A 87 12.70 1.18 -2.56
C ARG A 87 13.00 -0.31 -2.67
N TYR A 88 12.78 -1.07 -1.61
CA TYR A 88 12.92 -2.54 -1.66
C TYR A 88 12.00 -3.17 -2.70
N TYR A 89 10.75 -2.73 -2.78
CA TYR A 89 9.83 -3.19 -3.81
C TYR A 89 10.41 -2.95 -5.22
N HIS A 90 10.93 -1.75 -5.50
CA HIS A 90 11.54 -1.46 -6.79
C HIS A 90 12.81 -2.29 -7.07
N TYR A 91 13.64 -2.56 -6.07
CA TYR A 91 14.79 -3.47 -6.24
C TYR A 91 14.37 -4.90 -6.53
N LEU A 92 13.23 -5.35 -5.99
CA LEU A 92 12.69 -6.65 -6.33
C LEU A 92 12.16 -6.68 -7.76
N GLU A 93 11.49 -5.64 -8.23
CA GLU A 93 10.98 -5.53 -9.60
C GLU A 93 12.05 -5.13 -10.63
N ASN A 94 13.34 -5.26 -10.30
CA ASN A 94 14.47 -4.84 -11.15
C ASN A 94 14.38 -3.38 -11.65
N GLY A 95 13.71 -2.52 -10.89
CA GLY A 95 13.50 -1.11 -11.22
C GLY A 95 12.27 -0.83 -12.09
N ASP A 96 11.42 -1.81 -12.40
CA ASP A 96 10.14 -1.54 -13.05
C ASP A 96 9.24 -0.74 -12.08
N LYS A 97 9.03 0.53 -12.42
CA LYS A 97 8.20 1.46 -11.64
C LYS A 97 6.71 1.21 -11.84
N ASN A 98 6.34 0.50 -12.90
CA ASN A 98 4.95 0.24 -13.28
C ASN A 98 4.40 -1.05 -12.66
N ALA A 99 5.22 -1.91 -12.06
CA ALA A 99 4.79 -3.20 -11.56
C ALA A 99 3.71 -3.16 -10.45
N MET A 100 3.49 -2.00 -9.81
CA MET A 100 2.48 -1.82 -8.76
C MET A 100 1.25 -1.02 -9.22
N THR A 101 0.83 -1.17 -10.48
CA THR A 101 -0.21 -0.36 -11.12
C THR A 101 -1.48 -0.23 -10.28
N HIS A 102 -2.09 -1.33 -9.82
CA HIS A 102 -3.38 -1.25 -9.12
C HIS A 102 -3.30 -0.49 -7.78
N ALA A 103 -2.27 -0.75 -6.96
CA ALA A 103 -2.15 -0.04 -5.68
C ALA A 103 -1.85 1.45 -5.90
N GLN A 104 -0.99 1.78 -6.88
CA GLN A 104 -0.66 3.16 -7.25
C GLN A 104 -1.90 3.91 -7.76
N THR A 105 -2.66 3.30 -8.67
CA THR A 105 -3.88 3.89 -9.22
C THR A 105 -4.94 4.07 -8.14
N LEU A 106 -5.22 3.03 -7.33
CA LEU A 106 -6.18 3.15 -6.24
C LEU A 106 -5.80 4.24 -5.24
N THR A 107 -4.54 4.30 -4.81
CA THR A 107 -4.07 5.34 -3.89
C THR A 107 -4.17 6.73 -4.50
N THR A 108 -3.89 6.88 -5.79
CA THR A 108 -4.08 8.15 -6.50
C THR A 108 -5.56 8.55 -6.50
N LEU A 109 -6.44 7.63 -6.90
CA LEU A 109 -7.88 7.87 -7.01
C LEU A 109 -8.51 8.23 -5.67
N TYR A 110 -8.32 7.42 -4.62
CA TYR A 110 -8.99 7.73 -3.36
C TYR A 110 -8.43 8.98 -2.66
N ARG A 111 -7.20 9.39 -2.95
CA ARG A 111 -6.64 10.66 -2.43
C ARG A 111 -7.28 11.91 -3.03
N GLN A 112 -8.08 11.79 -4.10
CA GLN A 112 -8.83 12.87 -4.73
C GLN A 112 -10.18 13.15 -4.06
N PHE A 113 -10.69 12.23 -3.24
CA PHE A 113 -11.92 12.47 -2.45
C PHE A 113 -11.75 12.17 -0.95
N TYR A 114 -10.65 11.58 -0.51
CA TYR A 114 -10.46 11.16 0.88
C TYR A 114 -9.05 11.44 1.40
N ARG A 115 -8.97 12.11 2.55
CA ARG A 115 -7.76 12.21 3.37
C ARG A 115 -8.09 11.82 4.81
N THR A 116 -7.29 10.93 5.39
CA THR A 116 -7.47 10.48 6.77
C THR A 116 -6.97 11.53 7.77
N ARG A 117 -7.62 11.64 8.93
CA ARG A 117 -7.05 12.34 10.09
C ARG A 117 -6.14 11.37 10.83
N GLY A 118 -4.84 11.69 10.91
CA GLY A 118 -3.82 10.85 11.54
C GLY A 118 -3.30 9.70 10.67
N ALA A 119 -2.36 8.92 11.24
CA ALA A 119 -1.51 7.98 10.49
C ALA A 119 -1.87 6.49 10.65
N LYS A 120 -3.03 6.16 11.23
CA LYS A 120 -3.42 4.76 11.51
C LYS A 120 -3.71 4.00 10.22
N SER A 121 -3.16 2.80 10.10
CA SER A 121 -3.26 1.94 8.90
C SER A 121 -4.69 1.73 8.42
N HIS A 122 -5.60 1.40 9.34
CA HIS A 122 -7.00 1.09 9.00
C HIS A 122 -7.78 2.32 8.50
N ALA A 123 -7.35 3.53 8.87
CA ALA A 123 -7.94 4.77 8.40
C ALA A 123 -7.44 5.09 6.99
N ILE A 124 -6.14 4.96 6.74
CA ILE A 124 -5.53 5.17 5.42
C ILE A 124 -6.18 4.31 4.33
N VAL A 125 -6.39 3.02 4.60
CA VAL A 125 -6.95 2.06 3.62
C VAL A 125 -8.47 1.92 3.71
N ARG A 126 -9.14 2.83 4.43
CA ARG A 126 -10.59 2.76 4.67
C ARG A 126 -11.40 2.72 3.36
N PRO A 127 -11.11 3.53 2.31
CA PRO A 127 -11.84 3.46 1.05
C PRO A 127 -11.83 2.05 0.41
N LEU A 128 -10.69 1.35 0.46
CA LEU A 128 -10.59 -0.02 -0.06
C LEU A 128 -11.43 -1.01 0.76
N SER A 129 -11.49 -0.83 2.08
CA SER A 129 -12.33 -1.67 2.94
C SER A 129 -13.81 -1.47 2.65
N ILE A 130 -14.25 -0.21 2.49
CA ILE A 130 -15.64 0.12 2.19
C ILE A 130 -16.06 -0.46 0.83
N ALA A 131 -15.21 -0.32 -0.19
CA ALA A 131 -15.50 -0.85 -1.53
C ALA A 131 -15.56 -2.39 -1.54
N ALA A 132 -14.61 -3.04 -0.86
CA ALA A 132 -14.64 -4.49 -0.72
C ALA A 132 -15.91 -4.96 0.02
N GLU A 133 -16.25 -4.33 1.15
CA GLU A 133 -17.47 -4.64 1.91
C GLU A 133 -18.73 -4.47 1.05
N ALA A 134 -18.83 -3.40 0.26
CA ALA A 134 -19.95 -3.19 -0.64
C ALA A 134 -20.11 -4.34 -1.66
N LEU A 135 -19.01 -4.83 -2.24
CA LEU A 135 -19.04 -5.99 -3.15
C LEU A 135 -19.37 -7.31 -2.45
N LEU A 136 -18.94 -7.46 -1.19
CA LEU A 136 -19.23 -8.66 -0.40
C LEU A 136 -20.69 -8.72 0.07
N ASP A 137 -21.29 -7.55 0.30
CA ASP A 137 -22.70 -7.38 0.71
C ASP A 137 -23.67 -7.41 -0.49
N ALA A 138 -23.18 -7.12 -1.70
CA ALA A 138 -24.01 -7.06 -2.90
C ALA A 138 -24.60 -8.44 -3.24
N ASP A 139 -25.93 -8.55 -3.20
CA ASP A 139 -26.62 -9.75 -3.66
C ASP A 139 -26.49 -9.88 -5.18
N ARG A 140 -25.79 -10.93 -5.63
CA ARG A 140 -25.57 -11.21 -7.06
C ARG A 140 -26.86 -11.39 -7.86
N ARG A 141 -28.00 -11.65 -7.20
CA ARG A 141 -29.33 -11.73 -7.83
C ARG A 141 -29.95 -10.36 -8.09
N LEU A 142 -29.50 -9.33 -7.36
CA LEU A 142 -30.00 -7.95 -7.49
C LEU A 142 -29.02 -7.09 -8.29
N PHE A 143 -27.73 -7.43 -8.29
CA PHE A 143 -26.67 -6.74 -9.00
C PHE A 143 -26.14 -7.61 -10.14
N GLU A 144 -26.92 -7.72 -11.22
CA GLU A 144 -26.63 -8.62 -12.35
C GLU A 144 -25.54 -8.08 -13.29
N SER A 145 -25.27 -6.77 -13.30
CA SER A 145 -24.27 -6.14 -14.16
C SER A 145 -23.09 -5.55 -13.38
N GLN A 146 -21.95 -5.39 -14.06
CA GLN A 146 -20.78 -4.70 -13.50
C GLN A 146 -21.11 -3.25 -13.12
N ASP A 147 -21.87 -2.54 -13.97
CA ASP A 147 -22.31 -1.17 -13.66
C ASP A 147 -23.16 -1.12 -12.39
N ALA A 148 -24.04 -2.10 -12.15
CA ALA A 148 -24.82 -2.15 -10.92
C ALA A 148 -23.92 -2.32 -9.67
N LEU A 149 -22.83 -3.10 -9.78
CA LEU A 149 -21.84 -3.22 -8.71
C LEU A 149 -21.02 -1.94 -8.53
N VAL A 150 -20.70 -1.21 -9.60
CA VAL A 150 -20.06 0.11 -9.53
C VAL A 150 -20.93 1.08 -8.75
N GLU A 151 -22.23 1.16 -9.06
CA GLU A 151 -23.19 2.01 -8.35
C GLU A 151 -23.33 1.61 -6.86
N ALA A 152 -23.30 0.31 -6.55
CA ALA A 152 -23.33 -0.17 -5.16
C ALA A 152 -22.10 0.28 -4.37
N VAL A 153 -20.91 0.15 -4.98
CA VAL A 153 -19.64 0.59 -4.39
C VAL A 153 -19.61 2.12 -4.23
N HIS A 154 -20.02 2.86 -5.26
CA HIS A 154 -20.15 4.32 -5.22
C HIS A 154 -21.04 4.77 -4.07
N GLY A 155 -22.28 4.26 -4.02
CA GLY A 155 -23.25 4.67 -3.01
C GLY A 155 -22.75 4.39 -1.58
N ARG A 156 -22.13 3.23 -1.35
CA ARG A 156 -21.56 2.88 -0.05
C ARG A 156 -20.38 3.80 0.33
N LEU A 157 -19.49 4.09 -0.62
CA LEU A 157 -18.39 5.05 -0.42
C LEU A 157 -18.92 6.43 -0.10
N TYR A 158 -19.83 6.96 -0.91
CA TYR A 158 -20.40 8.30 -0.75
C TYR A 158 -20.97 8.50 0.66
N VAL A 159 -21.84 7.58 1.11
CA VAL A 159 -22.46 7.66 2.44
C VAL A 159 -21.41 7.60 3.55
N ARG A 160 -20.49 6.62 3.48
CA ARG A 160 -19.53 6.40 4.57
C ARG A 160 -18.47 7.49 4.65
N ILE A 161 -17.98 7.99 3.52
CA ILE A 161 -16.98 9.07 3.49
C ILE A 161 -17.57 10.37 4.03
N ARG A 162 -18.81 10.72 3.63
CA ARG A 162 -19.52 11.88 4.19
C ARG A 162 -19.75 11.75 5.70
N GLN A 163 -20.04 10.54 6.17
CA GLN A 163 -20.13 10.28 7.61
C GLN A 163 -18.78 10.50 8.30
N LEU A 164 -17.67 9.99 7.76
CA LEU A 164 -16.33 10.18 8.34
C LEU A 164 -15.92 11.67 8.40
N PHE A 165 -16.36 12.47 7.43
CA PHE A 165 -16.15 13.93 7.46
C PHE A 165 -16.92 14.60 8.60
N ARG A 166 -18.20 14.24 8.81
CA ARG A 166 -19.00 14.74 9.93
C ARG A 166 -18.45 14.30 11.29
N GLU A 167 -17.88 13.10 11.35
CA GLU A 167 -17.22 12.55 12.54
C GLU A 167 -15.81 13.13 12.78
N ASN A 168 -15.32 14.02 11.90
CA ASN A 168 -13.97 14.59 11.93
C ASN A 168 -12.85 13.53 11.92
N LEU A 169 -13.11 12.35 11.32
CA LEU A 169 -12.14 11.25 11.17
C LEU A 169 -11.39 11.31 9.84
N ALA A 170 -11.90 12.10 8.90
CA ALA A 170 -11.32 12.33 7.59
C ALA A 170 -11.73 13.71 7.09
N PHE A 171 -11.08 14.19 6.03
CA PHE A 171 -11.39 15.45 5.38
C PHE A 171 -11.27 15.34 3.86
N PRO A 172 -12.01 16.16 3.09
CA PRO A 172 -11.85 16.22 1.64
C PRO A 172 -10.51 16.87 1.28
N PRO A 173 -9.93 16.56 0.11
CA PRO A 173 -8.75 17.27 -0.37
C PRO A 173 -8.98 18.78 -0.46
N GLY A 174 -7.97 19.57 -0.10
CA GLY A 174 -8.07 21.03 -0.08
C GLY A 174 -8.47 21.59 -1.45
N GLY A 175 -9.46 22.48 -1.45
CA GLY A 175 -9.96 23.14 -2.67
C GLY A 175 -10.92 22.31 -3.53
N SER A 176 -11.17 21.04 -3.21
CA SER A 176 -12.09 20.19 -4.00
C SER A 176 -13.55 20.55 -3.78
N LYS A 177 -14.34 20.58 -4.86
CA LYS A 177 -15.79 20.77 -4.83
C LYS A 177 -16.52 19.45 -4.58
N LEU A 178 -17.80 19.54 -4.17
CA LEU A 178 -18.65 18.37 -3.94
C LEU A 178 -18.80 17.52 -5.21
N GLU A 179 -18.99 18.15 -6.37
CA GLU A 179 -19.12 17.47 -7.66
C GLU A 179 -17.82 16.74 -8.03
N GLU A 180 -16.66 17.41 -7.95
CA GLU A 180 -15.34 16.82 -8.20
C GLU A 180 -15.07 15.61 -7.27
N GLN A 181 -15.46 15.71 -6.00
CA GLN A 181 -15.35 14.59 -5.06
C GLN A 181 -16.25 13.43 -5.45
N ASN A 182 -17.45 13.70 -5.96
CA ASN A 182 -18.38 12.67 -6.40
C ASN A 182 -17.90 11.97 -7.67
N ASP A 183 -17.33 12.72 -8.61
CA ASP A 183 -16.72 12.18 -9.83
C ASP A 183 -15.52 11.29 -9.48
N ALA A 184 -14.66 11.74 -8.55
CA ALA A 184 -13.53 10.94 -8.07
C ALA A 184 -13.96 9.66 -7.32
N ILE A 185 -15.07 9.69 -6.58
CA ILE A 185 -15.66 8.47 -5.98
C ILE A 185 -16.13 7.52 -7.09
N THR A 186 -16.74 8.04 -8.14
CA THR A 186 -17.22 7.26 -9.29
C THR A 186 -16.06 6.59 -10.04
N GLU A 187 -14.99 7.34 -10.31
CA GLU A 187 -13.79 6.82 -10.97
C GLU A 187 -13.13 5.72 -10.13
N PHE A 188 -13.00 5.94 -8.82
CA PHE A 188 -12.49 4.93 -7.90
C PHE A 188 -13.37 3.68 -7.85
N ALA A 189 -14.69 3.84 -7.75
CA ALA A 189 -15.63 2.73 -7.71
C ALA A 189 -15.52 1.88 -8.98
N ARG A 190 -15.53 2.54 -10.14
CA ARG A 190 -15.36 1.88 -11.45
C ARG A 190 -14.05 1.11 -11.54
N TYR A 191 -12.92 1.76 -11.23
CA TYR A 191 -11.62 1.10 -11.26
C TYR A 191 -11.53 -0.09 -10.29
N PHE A 192 -12.09 0.05 -9.07
CA PHE A 192 -12.08 -1.02 -8.09
C PHE A 192 -12.92 -2.24 -8.53
N VAL A 193 -14.05 -2.01 -9.19
CA VAL A 193 -14.89 -3.10 -9.70
C VAL A 193 -14.28 -3.72 -10.96
N ASP A 194 -14.01 -2.92 -11.97
CA ASP A 194 -13.65 -3.42 -13.31
C ASP A 194 -12.23 -3.97 -13.32
N GLU A 195 -11.25 -3.17 -12.89
CA GLU A 195 -9.84 -3.50 -13.01
C GLU A 195 -9.35 -4.38 -11.86
N VAL A 196 -9.83 -4.12 -10.64
CA VAL A 196 -9.34 -4.85 -9.46
C VAL A 196 -10.17 -6.10 -9.21
N PHE A 197 -11.48 -5.99 -9.05
CA PHE A 197 -12.30 -7.15 -8.73
C PHE A 197 -12.45 -8.10 -9.92
N PHE A 198 -12.88 -7.61 -11.09
CA PHE A 198 -13.04 -8.46 -12.27
C PHE A 198 -11.73 -8.70 -13.03
N GLY A 199 -10.85 -7.71 -13.16
CA GLY A 199 -9.56 -7.84 -13.83
C GLY A 199 -8.56 -8.67 -13.03
N ALA A 200 -8.05 -8.11 -11.93
CA ALA A 200 -6.99 -8.75 -11.13
C ALA A 200 -7.47 -9.97 -10.33
N PHE A 201 -8.64 -9.85 -9.68
CA PHE A 201 -9.19 -10.92 -8.83
C PHE A 201 -10.13 -11.87 -9.57
N ARG A 202 -10.44 -11.64 -10.86
CA ARG A 202 -11.29 -12.52 -11.69
C ARG A 202 -12.67 -12.79 -11.10
N GLY A 203 -13.22 -11.83 -10.36
CA GLY A 203 -14.50 -11.96 -9.64
C GLY A 203 -14.44 -12.88 -8.42
N ASP A 204 -13.25 -13.26 -7.94
CA ASP A 204 -13.07 -14.13 -6.79
C ASP A 204 -13.36 -13.39 -5.46
N VAL A 205 -14.44 -13.82 -4.81
CA VAL A 205 -14.86 -13.29 -3.50
C VAL A 205 -13.88 -13.69 -2.39
N ALA A 206 -13.18 -14.82 -2.51
CA ALA A 206 -12.17 -15.23 -1.55
C ALA A 206 -10.95 -14.31 -1.61
N ALA A 207 -10.59 -13.79 -2.79
CA ALA A 207 -9.55 -12.78 -2.94
C ALA A 207 -9.90 -11.47 -2.20
N LEU A 208 -11.15 -11.03 -2.28
CA LEU A 208 -11.66 -9.86 -1.54
C LEU A 208 -11.66 -10.08 -0.02
N ARG A 209 -11.94 -11.30 0.47
CA ARG A 209 -11.90 -11.61 1.92
C ARG A 209 -10.50 -11.97 2.44
N GLY A 210 -9.55 -12.18 1.54
CA GLY A 210 -8.36 -12.95 1.83
C GLY A 210 -7.04 -12.19 1.70
N LYS A 211 -6.03 -12.94 1.26
CA LYS A 211 -4.63 -12.51 1.23
C LYS A 211 -4.38 -11.41 0.20
N GLN A 212 -5.03 -11.48 -0.96
CA GLN A 212 -4.81 -10.55 -2.06
C GLN A 212 -5.26 -9.13 -1.71
N LEU A 213 -6.47 -8.95 -1.16
CA LEU A 213 -6.90 -7.64 -0.69
C LEU A 213 -6.00 -7.10 0.43
N ASN A 214 -5.51 -7.95 1.33
CA ASN A 214 -4.58 -7.53 2.38
C ASN A 214 -3.22 -7.07 1.83
N LEU A 215 -2.68 -7.75 0.81
CA LEU A 215 -1.47 -7.30 0.12
C LEU A 215 -1.69 -5.95 -0.55
N LEU A 216 -2.83 -5.77 -1.24
CA LEU A 216 -3.21 -4.52 -1.88
C LEU A 216 -3.34 -3.38 -0.87
N LYS A 217 -4.03 -3.60 0.26
CA LYS A 217 -4.14 -2.62 1.35
C LYS A 217 -2.77 -2.23 1.90
N ASN A 218 -1.88 -3.19 2.15
CA ASN A 218 -0.54 -2.89 2.67
C ASN A 218 0.28 -2.04 1.68
N ALA A 219 0.16 -2.31 0.38
CA ALA A 219 0.80 -1.51 -0.66
C ALA A 219 0.23 -0.08 -0.72
N CYS A 220 -1.10 0.06 -0.71
CA CYS A 220 -1.76 1.36 -0.69
C CYS A 220 -1.40 2.18 0.55
N GLU A 221 -1.24 1.54 1.72
CA GLU A 221 -0.80 2.21 2.95
C GLU A 221 0.59 2.84 2.77
N VAL A 222 1.55 2.08 2.24
CA VAL A 222 2.92 2.55 1.99
C VAL A 222 2.92 3.72 1.00
N LEU A 223 2.22 3.56 -0.13
CA LEU A 223 2.10 4.61 -1.15
C LEU A 223 1.47 5.87 -0.60
N TYR A 224 0.41 5.73 0.17
CA TYR A 224 -0.25 6.88 0.79
C TYR A 224 0.71 7.61 1.72
N ARG A 225 1.42 6.89 2.61
CA ARG A 225 2.36 7.51 3.56
C ARG A 225 3.48 8.25 2.84
N THR A 226 4.07 7.66 1.80
CA THR A 226 5.11 8.32 1.00
C THR A 226 4.56 9.56 0.27
N ALA A 227 3.38 9.46 -0.33
CA ALA A 227 2.79 10.57 -1.08
C ALA A 227 2.27 11.70 -0.17
N ASP A 228 1.79 11.37 1.03
CA ASP A 228 1.40 12.35 2.04
C ASP A 228 2.63 13.07 2.60
N ALA A 229 3.72 12.33 2.87
CA ALA A 229 4.97 12.95 3.29
C ALA A 229 5.55 13.92 2.26
N ALA A 230 5.55 13.55 0.97
CA ALA A 230 5.96 14.44 -0.11
C ALA A 230 5.10 15.72 -0.15
N TYR A 231 3.78 15.56 -0.13
CA TYR A 231 2.82 16.67 -0.14
C TYR A 231 3.06 17.66 1.01
N TRP A 232 3.29 17.17 2.23
CA TRP A 232 3.53 18.06 3.38
C TRP A 232 4.93 18.70 3.38
N ARG A 233 5.96 17.99 2.90
CA ARG A 233 7.29 18.57 2.69
C ARG A 233 7.24 19.74 1.70
N GLU A 234 6.50 19.59 0.60
CA GLU A 234 6.31 20.65 -0.40
C GLU A 234 5.60 21.88 0.19
N ARG A 235 4.52 21.68 0.95
CA ARG A 235 3.80 22.79 1.62
C ARG A 235 4.65 23.49 2.68
N LYS A 236 5.43 22.73 3.45
CA LYS A 236 6.39 23.29 4.42
C LYS A 236 7.46 24.13 3.71
N ALA A 237 7.99 23.64 2.58
CA ALA A 237 8.92 24.39 1.75
C ALA A 237 8.30 25.66 1.14
N ALA A 238 6.99 25.65 0.88
CA ALA A 238 6.22 26.81 0.44
C ALA A 238 5.83 27.79 1.58
N GLY A 239 6.21 27.50 2.83
CA GLY A 239 5.94 28.37 3.98
C GLY A 239 4.51 28.31 4.52
N GLU A 240 3.74 27.28 4.14
CA GLU A 240 2.37 27.11 4.61
C GLU A 240 2.34 26.41 5.98
N PRO A 241 1.39 26.77 6.87
CA PRO A 241 1.28 26.14 8.18
C PRO A 241 0.92 24.66 8.02
N VAL A 242 1.74 23.80 8.63
CA VAL A 242 1.48 22.35 8.74
C VAL A 242 0.84 22.09 10.09
N ASP A 243 -0.21 21.27 10.12
CA ASP A 243 -0.87 20.85 11.36
C ASP A 243 0.15 20.11 12.27
N ALA A 244 0.15 20.44 13.57
CA ALA A 244 1.10 19.90 14.55
C ALA A 244 1.04 18.36 14.67
N ASP A 245 -0.16 17.77 14.54
CA ASP A 245 -0.33 16.31 14.57
C ASP A 245 0.29 15.64 13.32
N LEU A 246 0.31 16.36 12.20
CA LEU A 246 0.92 15.92 10.94
C LEU A 246 2.42 16.15 10.93
N GLU A 247 2.90 17.22 11.56
CA GLU A 247 4.33 17.51 11.71
C GLU A 247 5.03 16.42 12.53
N ALA A 248 4.44 15.99 13.65
CA ALA A 248 4.94 14.87 14.45
C ALA A 248 5.06 13.56 13.63
N ALA A 249 4.08 13.29 12.75
CA ALA A 249 4.07 12.09 11.91
C ALA A 249 5.11 12.11 10.76
N LEU A 250 5.68 13.27 10.45
CA LEU A 250 6.74 13.46 9.45
C LEU A 250 8.15 13.36 10.06
N THR A 251 8.28 13.67 11.35
CA THR A 251 9.55 13.70 12.08
C THR A 251 9.89 12.42 12.85
N ASP A 252 8.98 11.43 12.87
CA ASP A 252 9.23 10.11 13.47
C ASP A 252 10.31 9.34 12.68
N GLU A 253 11.58 9.53 13.05
CA GLU A 253 12.72 8.65 12.73
C GLU A 253 12.63 7.33 13.53
#